data_AF-A0A5C9BFW3-F1
#
_entry.id   AF-A0A5C9BFW3-F1
#
_cell.length_a   1.000
_cell.length_b   1.000
_cell.length_c   1.000
_cell.angle_alpha   90.00
_cell.angle_beta   90.00
_cell.angle_gamma   90.00
#
_symmetry.space_group_name_H-M   'P 1'
#
loop_
_entity.id
_entity.type
_entity.pdbx_description
1 polymer ?
#
loop_
_entity_poly.entity_id
_entity_poly.type
_entity_poly.pdbx_seq_one_letter_code
_entity_poly.pdbx_strand_id
1 'polypeptide(L)' 'GNHASVPTGTPEWVTAELIDLTIRVWQPYYKAPLTPDDAVTMLLSVGRLFGVISRGSEP' A
#
# COMPACT_ATOMS: atom_id res chain seq x y z
N GLY A 1 16.04 3.05 -13.52
CA GLY A 1 14.78 2.49 -12.98
C GLY A 1 14.00 3.65 -12.43
N ASN A 2 12.76 3.84 -12.88
CA ASN A 2 11.90 4.89 -12.34
C ASN A 2 11.48 4.46 -10.93
N HIS A 3 11.91 5.20 -9.90
CA HIS A 3 11.35 5.05 -8.55
C HIS A 3 9.98 5.72 -8.50
N ALA A 4 8.96 5.07 -7.93
CA ALA A 4 7.71 5.73 -7.63
C ALA A 4 7.93 6.89 -6.65
N SER A 5 7.34 8.05 -6.93
CA SER A 5 7.28 9.15 -5.98
C SER A 5 6.26 8.83 -4.88
N VAL A 6 6.65 9.02 -3.61
CA VAL A 6 5.73 8.87 -2.47
C VAL A 6 4.69 9.99 -2.48
N PRO A 7 3.38 9.66 -2.54
CA PRO A 7 2.32 10.68 -2.51
C PRO A 7 2.33 11.52 -1.22
N THR A 8 1.96 12.79 -1.33
CA THR A 8 1.87 13.69 -0.16
C THR A 8 0.82 13.23 0.84
N GLY A 9 1.13 13.30 2.14
CA GLY A 9 0.21 12.87 3.21
C GLY A 9 0.23 11.36 3.49
N THR A 10 1.11 10.61 2.83
CA THR A 10 1.32 9.19 3.13
C THR A 10 2.02 9.02 4.48
N PRO A 11 1.61 8.06 5.33
CA PRO A 11 2.31 7.76 6.59
C PRO A 11 3.78 7.40 6.41
N GLU A 12 4.64 7.74 7.38
CA GLU A 12 6.10 7.55 7.30
C GLU A 12 6.55 6.10 7.06
N TRP A 13 5.75 5.11 7.48
CA TRP A 13 6.09 3.69 7.28
C TRP A 13 5.92 3.22 5.82
N VAL A 14 5.26 4.01 4.97
CA VAL A 14 5.12 3.71 3.54
C VAL A 14 6.26 4.38 2.78
N THR A 15 7.20 3.56 2.30
CA THR A 15 8.36 4.05 1.52
C THR A 15 8.13 3.93 0.02
N ALA A 16 8.95 4.61 -0.79
CA ALA A 16 8.95 4.49 -2.25
C ALA A 16 9.18 3.04 -2.70
N GLU A 17 10.11 2.34 -2.05
CA GLU A 17 10.41 0.93 -2.35
C GLU A 17 9.21 0.03 -2.07
N LEU A 18 8.46 0.29 -0.99
CA LEU A 18 7.26 -0.46 -0.66
C LEU A 18 6.14 -0.22 -1.67
N ILE A 19 5.98 1.02 -2.15
CA ILE A 19 5.05 1.38 -3.23
C ILE A 19 5.43 0.62 -4.51
N ASP A 20 6.69 0.70 -4.94
CA ASP A 20 7.18 0.02 -6.15
C ASP A 20 6.99 -1.50 -6.06
N LEU A 21 7.29 -2.09 -4.90
CA LEU A 21 7.10 -3.51 -4.66
C LEU A 21 5.62 -3.90 -4.73
N THR A 22 4.75 -3.10 -4.14
CA THR A 22 3.30 -3.33 -4.17
C THR A 22 2.78 -3.30 -5.60
N ILE A 23 3.13 -2.27 -6.37
CA ILE A 23 2.77 -2.17 -7.79
C ILE A 23 3.28 -3.41 -8.54
N ARG A 24 4.57 -3.75 -8.39
CA ARG A 24 5.17 -4.88 -9.10
C ARG A 24 4.47 -6.21 -8.83
N VAL A 25 4.12 -6.47 -7.57
CA VAL A 25 3.48 -7.74 -7.16
C VAL A 25 2.03 -7.80 -7.65
N TRP A 26 1.31 -6.68 -7.57
CA TRP A 26 -0.13 -6.68 -7.82
C TRP A 26 -0.52 -6.35 -9.25
N GLN A 27 0.31 -5.63 -10.01
CA GLN A 27 0.04 -5.25 -11.40
C GLN A 27 -0.44 -6.40 -12.30
N PRO A 28 0.09 -7.64 -12.22
CA PRO A 28 -0.38 -8.74 -13.06
C PRO A 28 -1.87 -9.09 -12.88
N TYR A 29 -2.47 -8.73 -11.75
CA TYR A 29 -3.87 -9.00 -11.43
C TYR A 29 -4.82 -7.87 -11.84
N TYR A 30 -4.28 -6.73 -12.29
CA TYR A 30 -5.06 -5.56 -12.71
C TYR A 30 -4.89 -5.30 -14.20
N LYS A 31 -6.01 -5.09 -14.90
CA LYS A 31 -6.00 -4.74 -16.33
C LYS A 31 -5.49 -3.32 -16.57
N ALA A 32 -5.79 -2.39 -15.65
CA ALA A 32 -5.29 -1.03 -15.69
C ALA A 32 -3.93 -0.93 -14.99
N PRO A 33 -3.02 -0.04 -15.43
CA PRO A 33 -1.81 0.26 -14.70
C PRO A 33 -2.13 0.78 -13.29
N LEU A 34 -1.51 0.18 -12.28
CA LEU A 34 -1.58 0.66 -10.90
C LEU A 34 -0.69 1.88 -10.74
N THR A 35 -1.23 2.90 -10.07
CA THR A 35 -0.52 4.13 -9.73
C THR A 35 0.08 4.04 -8.33
N PRO A 36 1.02 4.94 -7.97
CA PRO A 36 1.48 5.10 -6.60
C PRO A 36 0.34 5.32 -5.60
N ASP A 37 -0.70 6.07 -5.96
CA ASP A 37 -1.87 6.31 -5.11
C ASP A 37 -2.70 5.04 -4.89
N ASP A 38 -2.84 4.19 -5.90
CA ASP A 38 -3.50 2.87 -5.77
C ASP A 38 -2.74 1.99 -4.78
N ALA A 39 -1.41 1.93 -4.92
CA ALA A 39 -0.57 1.14 -4.03
C ALA A 39 -0.64 1.63 -2.57
N VAL A 40 -0.63 2.95 -2.34
CA VAL A 40 -0.84 3.52 -1.00
C VAL A 40 -2.21 3.12 -0.45
N THR A 41 -3.25 3.19 -1.27
CA THR A 41 -4.62 2.79 -0.86
C THR A 41 -4.68 1.32 -0.45
N MET A 42 -4.02 0.43 -1.20
CA MET A 42 -3.92 -1.00 -0.89
C MET A 42 -3.19 -1.23 0.45
N LEU A 43 -2.05 -0.58 0.65
CA LEU A 43 -1.25 -0.68 1.88
C LEU A 43 -2.02 -0.19 3.11
N LEU A 44 -2.71 0.94 2.99
CA LEU A 44 -3.53 1.49 4.08
C LEU A 44 -4.74 0.61 4.40
N SER A 45 -5.31 -0.06 3.38
CA SER A 45 -6.42 -1.00 3.59
C SER A 45 -5.99 -2.21 4.42
N VAL A 46 -4.78 -2.74 4.18
CA VAL A 46 -4.20 -3.82 4.99
C VAL A 46 -3.88 -3.34 6.41
N GLY A 47 -3.28 -2.15 6.57
CA GLY A 47 -2.99 -1.59 7.89
C GLY A 47 -4.24 -1.40 8.76
N ARG A 48 -5.35 -0.93 8.14
CA ARG A 48 -6.65 -0.82 8.82
C ARG A 48 -7.20 -2.19 9.22
N LEU A 49 -7.07 -3.20 8.36
CA LEU A 49 -7.51 -4.56 8.65
C LEU A 49 -6.78 -5.14 9.88
N PHE A 50 -5.45 -5.01 9.94
CA PHE A 50 -4.68 -5.41 11.12
C PHE A 50 -5.13 -4.67 12.39
N GLY A 51 -5.34 -3.35 12.29
CA GLY A 51 -5.85 -2.57 13.43
C GLY A 51 -7.24 -2.98 13.92
N VAL A 52 -8.10 -3.54 13.06
CA VAL A 52 -9.40 -4.09 13.46
C VAL A 52 -9.25 -5.49 14.07
N ILE A 53 -8.48 -6.38 13.43
CA ILE A 53 -8.24 -7.74 13.93
C ILE A 53 -7.55 -7.72 15.30
N SER A 54 -6.56 -6.85 15.50
CA SER A 54 -5.87 -6.73 16.79
C SER A 54 -6.76 -6.21 17.92
N ARG A 55 -7.79 -5.40 17.63
CA ARG A 55 -8.76 -4.91 18.62
C ARG A 55 -9.84 -5.95 18.96
N GLY A 56 -10.17 -6.83 18.03
CA GLY A 56 -11.10 -7.95 18.28
C GLY A 56 -10.51 -9.08 19.14
N SER A 57 -9.22 -9.00 19.49
CA SER A 57 -8.49 -9.96 20.31
C SER A 57 -8.31 -9.49 21.77
N GLU A 58 -8.92 -8.38 22.18
CA GLU A 58 -9.04 -8.05 23.61
C GLU A 58 -10.09 -8.97 24.27
N PRO A 59 -9.74 -9.66 25.37
CA PRO A 59 -10.67 -10.51 26.12
C PRO A 59 -11.76 -9.72 26.85
#